data_AF-A0A1F3WG88-F1
#
_entry.id   AF-A0A1F3WG88-F1
#
_cell.length_a   1.000
_cell.length_b   1.000
_cell.length_c   1.000
_cell.angle_alpha   90.00
_cell.angle_beta   90.00
_cell.angle_gamma   90.00
#
_symmetry.space_group_name_H-M   'P 1'
#
loop_
_entity.id
_entity.type
_entity.pdbx_description
1 polymer ?
#
loop_
_entity_poly.entity_id
_entity_poly.type
_entity_poly.pdbx_seq_one_letter_code
_entity_poly.pdbx_strand_id
1 'polypeptide(L)'
;MEALKKLLDKIPYDKIGGIPLYQRWLIIVVLQVILFAPYYYFIHMSKDKEITKLNGELAKLQQEIEKNEKIAKRLPLLEKEIEKLDIDLAIAKSQLPEEKEIPGLLTVISNLGMQSGLDMLTFKPGTESQKDFYAEVPVQIKINGGFHNTLEFFDKVSKMPRIVTISNVKIANPKE
;
A
#
# COMPACT_ATOMS: atom_id res chain seq x y z
N MET A 1 -13.71 -33.95 -58.96
CA MET A 1 -13.74 -34.24 -60.41
C MET A 1 -15.15 -34.61 -60.90
N GLU A 2 -15.87 -35.53 -60.24
CA GLU A 2 -17.26 -35.89 -60.61
C GLU A 2 -18.27 -34.76 -60.42
N ALA A 3 -18.22 -34.02 -59.31
CA ALA A 3 -19.13 -32.90 -59.06
C ALA A 3 -19.02 -31.79 -60.12
N LEU A 4 -17.80 -31.54 -60.62
CA LEU A 4 -17.55 -30.55 -61.67
C LEU A 4 -18.13 -30.99 -63.01
N LYS A 5 -17.98 -32.28 -63.37
CA LYS A 5 -18.59 -32.86 -64.58
C LYS A 5 -20.11 -32.81 -64.54
N LYS A 6 -20.70 -33.13 -63.38
CA LYS A 6 -22.17 -33.12 -63.17
C LYS A 6 -22.77 -31.71 -63.22
N LEU A 7 -21.99 -30.69 -62.85
CA LEU A 7 -22.35 -29.29 -63.02
C LEU A 7 -22.21 -28.83 -64.48
N LEU A 8 -21.15 -29.27 -65.17
CA LEU A 8 -20.92 -28.95 -66.59
C LEU A 8 -22.02 -29.51 -67.50
N ASP A 9 -22.50 -30.72 -67.22
CA ASP A 9 -23.53 -31.42 -68.02
C ASP A 9 -24.94 -30.81 -67.88
N LYS A 10 -25.17 -30.06 -66.79
CA LYS A 10 -26.41 -29.32 -66.54
C LYS A 10 -26.46 -27.94 -67.22
N ILE A 11 -25.38 -27.53 -67.88
CA ILE A 11 -25.32 -26.25 -68.61
C ILE A 11 -25.95 -26.49 -69.98
N PRO A 12 -27.03 -25.78 -70.36
CA PRO A 12 -27.72 -26.03 -71.62
C PRO A 12 -26.93 -25.44 -72.80
N TYR A 13 -25.86 -26.12 -73.24
CA TYR A 13 -24.99 -25.68 -74.34
C TYR A 13 -25.77 -25.40 -75.63
N ASP A 14 -26.82 -26.19 -75.87
CA ASP A 14 -27.67 -26.13 -77.07
C ASP A 14 -28.53 -24.85 -77.14
N LYS A 15 -28.81 -24.21 -76.00
CA LYS A 15 -29.57 -22.96 -75.92
C LYS A 15 -28.71 -21.70 -75.91
N ILE A 16 -27.39 -21.83 -75.86
CA ILE A 16 -26.45 -20.69 -75.81
C ILE A 16 -26.29 -20.07 -77.21
N GLY A 17 -26.50 -20.85 -78.28
CA GLY A 17 -26.35 -20.46 -79.69
C GLY A 17 -27.35 -19.41 -80.21
N GLY A 18 -28.55 -19.31 -79.62
CA GLY A 18 -29.64 -18.44 -80.08
C GLY A 18 -29.89 -17.16 -79.25
N ILE A 19 -29.02 -16.84 -78.31
CA ILE A 19 -29.19 -15.73 -77.37
C ILE A 19 -28.63 -14.42 -77.98
N PRO A 20 -29.36 -13.28 -77.95
CA PRO A 20 -28.87 -12.00 -78.46
C PRO A 20 -27.58 -11.55 -77.77
N LEU A 21 -26.66 -10.95 -78.53
CA LEU A 21 -25.29 -10.63 -78.09
C LEU A 21 -25.23 -9.86 -76.76
N TYR A 22 -26.16 -8.95 -76.50
CA TYR A 22 -26.22 -8.18 -75.25
C TYR A 22 -26.43 -9.07 -74.02
N GLN A 23 -27.30 -10.08 -74.10
CA GLN A 23 -27.56 -11.00 -72.99
C GLN A 23 -26.36 -11.92 -72.71
N ARG A 24 -25.59 -12.30 -73.75
CA ARG A 24 -24.34 -13.07 -73.57
C ARG A 24 -23.29 -12.27 -72.80
N TRP A 25 -23.09 -11.00 -73.17
CA TRP A 25 -22.17 -10.10 -72.46
C TRP A 25 -22.60 -9.85 -71.02
N LEU A 26 -23.90 -9.69 -70.78
CA LEU A 26 -24.44 -9.49 -69.43
C LEU A 26 -24.14 -10.70 -68.53
N ILE A 27 -24.33 -11.93 -69.03
CA ILE A 27 -24.02 -13.16 -68.26
C ILE A 27 -22.53 -13.25 -67.93
N ILE A 28 -21.64 -12.90 -68.87
CA ILE A 28 -20.19 -12.91 -68.64
C ILE A 28 -19.79 -11.90 -67.56
N VAL A 29 -20.32 -10.66 -67.65
CA VAL A 29 -20.04 -9.62 -66.65
C VAL A 29 -20.55 -10.02 -65.27
N VAL A 30 -21.77 -10.56 -65.19
CA VAL A 30 -22.35 -11.03 -63.92
C VAL A 30 -21.53 -12.17 -63.33
N LEU A 31 -21.12 -13.15 -64.13
CA LEU A 31 -20.26 -14.25 -63.68
C LEU A 31 -18.92 -13.73 -63.16
N GLN A 32 -18.34 -12.74 -63.84
CA GLN A 32 -17.08 -12.11 -63.44
C GLN A 32 -17.23 -11.34 -62.12
N VAL A 33 -18.29 -10.54 -61.96
CA VAL A 33 -18.57 -9.85 -60.69
C VAL A 33 -18.77 -10.84 -59.55
N ILE A 34 -19.51 -11.93 -59.76
CA ILE A 34 -19.76 -12.96 -58.73
C ILE A 34 -18.46 -13.66 -58.30
N LEU A 35 -17.50 -13.85 -59.21
CA LEU A 35 -16.20 -14.45 -58.88
C LEU A 35 -15.25 -13.46 -58.18
N PHE A 36 -15.17 -12.22 -58.64
CA PHE A 36 -14.20 -11.23 -58.14
C PHE A 36 -14.67 -10.48 -56.89
N ALA A 37 -15.97 -10.25 -56.72
CA ALA A 37 -16.52 -9.54 -55.55
C ALA A 37 -16.21 -10.22 -54.20
N PRO A 38 -16.44 -11.54 -54.01
CA PRO A 38 -16.10 -12.19 -52.74
C PRO A 38 -14.59 -12.24 -52.52
N TYR A 39 -13.78 -12.41 -53.57
CA TYR A 39 -12.31 -12.37 -53.46
C TYR A 39 -11.82 -11.01 -52.95
N TYR A 40 -12.32 -9.91 -53.54
CA TYR A 40 -11.96 -8.56 -53.12
C TYR A 40 -12.42 -8.26 -51.69
N TYR A 41 -13.66 -8.64 -51.36
CA TYR A 41 -14.27 -8.41 -50.05
C TYR A 41 -13.55 -9.19 -48.94
N PHE A 42 -13.24 -10.47 -49.16
CA PHE A 42 -12.62 -11.33 -48.14
C PHE A 42 -11.17 -10.92 -47.85
N ILE A 43 -10.43 -10.48 -48.87
CA ILE A 43 -9.03 -10.02 -48.71
C ILE A 43 -8.97 -8.69 -47.95
N HIS A 44 -9.77 -7.69 -48.36
CA HIS A 44 -9.74 -6.37 -47.71
C HIS A 44 -10.23 -6.47 -46.26
N MET A 45 -11.36 -7.15 -46.03
CA MET A 45 -11.93 -7.26 -44.70
C MET A 45 -11.02 -7.98 -43.69
N SER A 46 -10.24 -8.98 -44.13
CA SER A 46 -9.30 -9.66 -43.22
C SER A 46 -8.07 -8.79 -42.92
N LYS A 47 -7.56 -8.04 -43.91
CA LYS A 47 -6.35 -7.24 -43.75
C LYS A 47 -6.60 -5.97 -42.96
N ASP A 48 -7.76 -5.33 -43.15
CA ASP A 48 -8.14 -4.15 -42.38
C ASP A 48 -8.32 -4.49 -40.90
N LYS A 49 -8.87 -5.67 -40.58
CA LYS A 49 -8.99 -6.16 -39.20
C LYS A 49 -7.63 -6.44 -38.56
N GLU A 50 -6.70 -6.99 -39.32
CA GLU A 50 -5.34 -7.26 -38.86
C GLU A 50 -4.59 -5.95 -38.59
N ILE A 51 -4.64 -5.00 -39.53
CA ILE A 51 -4.02 -3.67 -39.40
C ILE A 51 -4.60 -2.90 -38.21
N THR A 52 -5.93 -2.87 -38.06
CA THR A 52 -6.56 -2.18 -36.93
C THR A 52 -6.20 -2.81 -35.58
N LYS A 53 -6.10 -4.14 -35.51
CA LYS A 53 -5.62 -4.84 -34.32
C LYS A 53 -4.17 -4.49 -34.00
N LEU A 54 -3.26 -4.58 -34.98
CA LEU A 54 -1.84 -4.25 -34.82
C LEU A 54 -1.63 -2.78 -34.42
N ASN A 55 -2.37 -1.86 -35.00
CA ASN A 55 -2.34 -0.44 -34.63
C ASN A 55 -2.83 -0.23 -33.19
N GLY A 56 -3.87 -0.95 -32.78
CA GLY A 56 -4.37 -0.93 -31.39
C GLY A 56 -3.35 -1.49 -30.40
N GLU A 57 -2.64 -2.56 -30.75
CA GLU A 57 -1.55 -3.12 -29.93
C GLU A 57 -0.37 -2.16 -29.84
N LEU A 58 0.03 -1.54 -30.95
CA LEU A 58 1.07 -0.51 -30.97
C LEU A 58 0.74 0.67 -30.07
N ALA A 59 -0.49 1.19 -30.15
CA ALA A 59 -0.93 2.31 -29.31
C ALA A 59 -0.89 1.94 -27.83
N LYS A 60 -1.32 0.73 -27.47
CA LYS A 60 -1.25 0.22 -26.08
C LYS A 60 0.20 0.11 -25.61
N LEU A 61 1.08 -0.47 -26.43
CA LEU A 61 2.48 -0.67 -26.07
C LEU A 61 3.21 0.67 -25.90
N GLN A 62 2.91 1.66 -26.76
CA GLN A 62 3.43 3.01 -26.62
C GLN A 62 2.97 3.68 -25.32
N GLN A 63 1.69 3.55 -24.95
CA GLN A 63 1.19 4.06 -23.67
C GLN A 63 1.87 3.39 -22.47
N GLU A 64 2.12 2.09 -22.55
CA GLU A 64 2.80 1.34 -21.50
C GLU A 64 4.26 1.77 -21.33
N ILE A 65 4.98 1.98 -22.45
CA ILE A 65 6.34 2.53 -22.44
C ILE A 65 6.35 3.92 -21.81
N GLU A 66 5.46 4.83 -22.22
CA GLU A 66 5.40 6.18 -21.67
C GLU A 66 5.10 6.18 -20.16
N LYS A 67 4.21 5.29 -19.71
CA LYS A 67 3.90 5.12 -18.28
C LYS A 67 5.12 4.63 -17.51
N ASN A 68 5.80 3.60 -18.02
CA ASN A 68 6.96 3.00 -17.35
C ASN A 68 8.16 3.96 -17.33
N GLU A 69 8.39 4.73 -18.40
CA GLU A 69 9.41 5.78 -18.41
C GLU A 69 9.14 6.86 -17.36
N LYS A 70 7.88 7.29 -17.20
CA LYS A 70 7.50 8.28 -16.18
C LYS A 70 7.77 7.75 -14.77
N ILE A 71 7.48 6.47 -14.52
CA ILE A 71 7.75 5.82 -13.22
C ILE A 71 9.25 5.71 -12.99
N ALA A 72 10.02 5.22 -13.97
CA ALA A 72 11.47 5.07 -13.87
C ALA A 72 12.17 6.41 -13.61
N LYS A 73 11.74 7.49 -14.26
CA LYS A 73 12.27 8.85 -14.02
C LYS A 73 12.00 9.37 -12.61
N ARG A 74 10.93 8.91 -11.94
CA ARG A 74 10.54 9.33 -10.59
C ARG A 74 11.20 8.51 -9.48
N LEU A 75 11.63 7.29 -9.79
CA LEU A 75 12.29 6.40 -8.84
C LEU A 75 13.45 7.05 -8.06
N PRO A 76 14.44 7.72 -8.69
CA PRO A 76 15.55 8.32 -7.95
C PRO A 76 15.12 9.53 -7.09
N LEU A 77 14.02 10.21 -7.42
CA LEU A 77 13.47 11.28 -6.59
C LEU A 77 12.79 10.71 -5.35
N LEU A 78 12.04 9.62 -5.50
CA LEU A 78 11.39 8.92 -4.40
C LEU A 78 12.41 8.29 -3.44
N GLU A 79 13.48 7.70 -3.96
CA GLU A 79 14.57 7.16 -3.14
C GLU A 79 15.20 8.24 -2.25
N LYS A 80 15.46 9.43 -2.81
CA LYS A 80 15.96 10.57 -2.03
C LYS A 80 14.96 11.09 -1.01
N GLU A 81 13.67 11.06 -1.33
CA GLU A 81 12.62 11.47 -0.41
C GLU A 81 12.49 10.50 0.77
N ILE A 82 12.62 9.19 0.52
CA ILE A 82 12.67 8.16 1.56
C ILE A 82 13.89 8.37 2.46
N GLU A 83 15.09 8.55 1.87
CA GLU A 83 16.32 8.79 2.65
C GLU A 83 16.18 10.02 3.56
N LYS A 84 15.58 11.10 3.04
CA LYS A 84 15.31 12.30 3.84
C LYS A 84 14.32 12.02 4.97
N LEU A 85 13.22 11.32 4.69
CA LEU A 85 12.23 10.97 5.70
C LEU A 85 12.80 10.05 6.79
N ASP A 86 13.70 9.13 6.44
CA ASP A 86 14.40 8.28 7.41
C ASP A 86 15.29 9.09 8.34
N ILE A 87 15.99 10.11 7.83
CA ILE A 87 16.77 11.05 8.64
C ILE A 87 15.85 11.84 9.57
N ASP A 88 14.78 12.42 9.04
CA ASP A 88 13.81 13.20 9.82
C ASP A 88 13.16 12.34 10.93
N LEU A 89 12.86 11.08 10.60
CA LEU A 89 12.33 10.09 11.53
C LEU A 89 13.37 9.72 12.61
N ALA A 90 14.64 9.55 12.24
CA ALA A 90 15.71 9.29 13.21
C ALA A 90 15.86 10.46 14.21
N ILE A 91 15.77 11.70 13.72
CA ILE A 91 15.78 12.90 14.55
C ILE A 91 14.55 12.92 15.47
N ALA A 92 13.35 12.67 14.93
CA ALA A 92 12.13 12.63 15.73
C ALA A 92 12.17 11.53 16.81
N LYS A 93 12.70 10.34 16.48
CA LYS A 93 12.94 9.26 17.46
C LYS A 93 13.93 9.64 18.55
N SER A 94 14.96 10.41 18.23
CA SER A 94 15.88 10.91 19.26
C SER A 94 15.21 11.90 20.24
N GLN A 95 14.19 12.63 19.77
CA GLN A 95 13.40 13.56 20.59
C GLN A 95 12.26 12.87 21.34
N LEU A 96 11.83 11.70 20.86
CA LEU A 96 10.88 10.80 21.53
C LEU A 96 11.65 9.60 22.07
N PRO A 97 12.52 9.76 23.09
CA PRO A 97 13.26 8.63 23.65
C PRO A 97 12.25 7.55 24.08
N GLU A 98 12.15 6.49 23.27
CA GLU A 98 11.39 5.26 23.51
C GLU A 98 12.05 4.40 24.59
N GLU A 99 12.83 4.97 25.49
CA GLU A 99 13.37 4.19 26.58
C GLU A 99 12.25 3.94 27.58
N LYS A 100 11.67 2.76 27.42
CA LYS A 100 11.04 1.93 28.46
C LYS A 100 12.00 1.74 29.64
N GLU A 101 12.45 2.80 30.28
CA GLU A 101 13.20 2.75 31.52
C GLU A 101 12.23 2.61 32.70
N ILE A 102 11.26 1.70 32.59
CA ILE A 102 10.34 1.35 33.69
C ILE A 102 11.13 0.65 34.83
N PRO A 103 12.12 -0.24 34.58
CA PRO A 103 12.88 -0.85 35.68
C PRO A 103 13.79 0.14 36.43
N GLY A 104 14.39 1.10 35.71
CA GLY A 104 15.35 2.05 36.28
C GLY A 104 14.72 3.05 37.26
N LEU A 105 13.49 3.52 36.98
CA LEU A 105 12.80 4.45 37.88
C LEU A 105 12.54 3.88 39.26
N LEU A 106 12.11 2.62 39.29
CA LEU A 106 11.69 1.98 40.54
C LEU A 106 12.91 1.82 41.46
N THR A 107 14.08 1.51 40.90
CA THR A 107 15.36 1.47 41.62
C THR A 107 15.80 2.84 42.10
N VAL A 108 15.69 3.88 41.26
CA VAL A 108 16.09 5.25 41.65
C VAL A 108 15.22 5.78 42.79
N ILE A 109 13.90 5.62 42.73
CA ILE A 109 12.99 6.08 43.80
C ILE A 109 13.26 5.32 45.11
N SER A 110 13.49 4.01 45.02
CA SER A 110 13.82 3.19 46.19
C SER A 110 15.13 3.64 46.86
N ASN A 111 16.17 3.90 46.05
CA ASN A 111 17.46 4.39 46.53
C ASN A 111 17.36 5.80 47.14
N LEU A 112 16.56 6.70 46.56
CA LEU A 112 16.34 8.04 47.11
C LEU A 112 15.63 8.00 48.47
N GLY A 113 14.70 7.06 48.66
CA GLY A 113 14.05 6.83 49.95
C GLY A 113 15.05 6.36 51.01
N MET A 114 15.87 5.36 50.68
CA MET A 114 16.93 4.87 51.58
C MET A 114 17.96 5.95 51.91
N GLN A 115 18.41 6.73 50.92
CA GLN A 115 19.35 7.84 51.13
C GLN A 115 18.79 8.96 52.01
N SER A 116 17.47 9.13 52.03
CA SER A 116 16.80 10.10 52.90
C SER A 116 16.51 9.52 54.30
N GLY A 117 16.98 8.30 54.60
CA GLY A 117 16.78 7.64 55.90
C GLY A 117 15.34 7.18 56.13
N LEU A 118 14.62 6.83 55.06
CA LEU A 118 13.27 6.27 55.13
C LEU A 118 13.31 4.75 54.89
N ASP A 119 12.57 4.01 55.73
CA ASP A 119 12.37 2.58 55.55
C ASP A 119 11.18 2.36 54.61
N MET A 120 11.44 1.75 53.45
CA MET A 120 10.39 1.38 52.50
C MET A 120 9.71 0.08 52.93
N LEU A 121 8.51 0.18 53.49
CA LEU A 121 7.73 -0.96 53.98
C LEU A 121 7.06 -1.75 52.84
N THR A 122 6.59 -1.06 51.81
CA THR A 122 5.89 -1.71 50.69
C THR A 122 5.99 -0.84 49.45
N PHE A 123 6.34 -1.47 48.33
CA PHE A 123 6.33 -0.87 47.01
C PHE A 123 5.54 -1.79 46.08
N LYS A 124 4.36 -1.34 45.64
CA LYS A 124 3.46 -2.12 44.77
C LYS A 124 3.15 -1.33 43.49
N PRO A 125 3.75 -1.70 42.35
CA PRO A 125 3.30 -1.24 41.05
C PRO A 125 1.85 -1.70 40.82
N GLY A 126 1.00 -0.78 40.38
CA GLY A 126 -0.35 -1.08 39.91
C GLY A 126 -0.37 -1.42 38.42
N THR A 127 -1.56 -1.72 37.93
CA THR A 127 -1.80 -1.95 36.50
C THR A 127 -1.70 -0.63 35.75
N GLU A 128 -0.98 -0.65 34.62
CA GLU A 128 -0.90 0.47 33.68
C GLU A 128 -2.30 0.92 33.24
N SER A 129 -2.58 2.21 33.36
CA SER A 129 -3.82 2.83 32.89
C SER A 129 -3.53 3.62 31.64
N GLN A 130 -4.00 3.11 30.51
CA GLN A 130 -3.90 3.79 29.23
C GLN A 130 -4.89 4.96 29.19
N LYS A 131 -4.40 6.16 28.89
CA LYS A 131 -5.18 7.36 28.56
C LYS A 131 -5.11 7.60 27.05
N ASP A 132 -5.81 8.62 26.56
CA ASP A 132 -5.93 8.90 25.11
C ASP A 132 -4.57 9.17 24.43
N PHE A 133 -3.61 9.77 25.14
CA PHE A 133 -2.30 10.18 24.57
C PHE A 133 -1.09 9.73 25.38
N TYR A 134 -1.28 9.06 26.52
CA TYR A 134 -0.20 8.64 27.41
C TYR A 134 -0.64 7.48 28.30
N ALA A 135 0.30 6.78 28.93
CA ALA A 135 0.00 5.72 29.89
C ALA A 135 0.52 6.11 31.27
N GLU A 136 -0.31 5.91 32.29
CA GLU A 136 0.05 6.15 33.69
C GLU A 136 0.35 4.81 34.36
N VAL A 137 1.47 4.74 35.10
CA VAL A 137 1.81 3.58 35.94
C VAL A 137 1.66 3.97 37.40
N PRO A 138 0.51 3.67 38.05
CA PRO A 138 0.30 4.02 39.45
C PRO A 138 1.20 3.16 40.34
N VAL A 139 1.83 3.78 41.34
CA VAL A 139 2.68 3.07 42.31
C VAL A 139 2.22 3.39 43.72
N GLN A 140 1.98 2.35 44.52
CA GLN A 140 1.66 2.49 45.94
C GLN A 140 2.92 2.28 46.77
N ILE A 141 3.25 3.29 47.57
CA ILE A 141 4.44 3.29 48.43
C ILE A 141 4.02 3.47 49.89
N LYS A 142 4.54 2.62 50.77
CA LYS A 142 4.48 2.80 52.22
C LYS A 142 5.87 3.03 52.76
N ILE A 143 6.06 4.14 53.45
CA ILE A 143 7.31 4.55 54.06
C ILE A 143 7.13 4.68 55.58
N ASN A 144 8.17 4.36 56.31
CA ASN A 144 8.30 4.63 57.74
C ASN A 144 9.55 5.49 57.97
N GLY A 145 9.45 6.50 58.84
CA GLY A 145 10.56 7.38 59.13
C GLY A 145 10.14 8.73 59.70
N GLY A 146 11.12 9.61 59.87
CA GLY A 146 10.90 10.96 60.36
C GLY A 146 10.11 11.84 59.39
N PHE A 147 9.35 12.79 59.93
CA PHE A 147 8.60 13.76 59.12
C PHE A 147 9.52 14.61 58.23
N HIS A 148 10.66 15.07 58.77
CA HIS A 148 11.62 15.88 58.04
C HIS A 148 12.25 15.12 56.85
N ASN A 149 12.67 13.88 57.10
CA ASN A 149 13.20 12.97 56.09
C ASN A 149 12.20 12.69 54.96
N THR A 150 10.90 12.65 55.30
CA THR A 150 9.83 12.48 54.31
C THR A 150 9.72 13.70 53.39
N LEU A 151 9.90 14.92 53.92
CA LEU A 151 9.90 16.13 53.11
C LEU A 151 11.12 16.19 52.19
N GLU A 152 12.31 15.80 52.68
CA GLU A 152 13.53 15.73 51.87
C GLU A 152 13.38 14.73 50.71
N PHE A 153 12.74 13.59 50.96
CA PHE A 153 12.43 12.62 49.91
C PHE A 153 11.51 13.20 48.84
N PHE A 154 10.44 13.91 49.22
CA PHE A 154 9.54 14.57 48.26
C PHE A 154 10.25 15.64 47.44
N ASP A 155 11.14 16.43 48.05
CA ASP A 155 11.94 17.43 47.33
C ASP A 155 12.85 16.75 46.28
N LYS A 156 13.55 15.67 46.66
CA LYS A 156 14.39 14.91 45.72
C LYS A 156 13.60 14.28 44.58
N VAL A 157 12.44 13.70 44.87
CA VAL A 157 11.56 13.11 43.84
C VAL A 157 11.05 14.18 42.87
N SER A 158 10.73 15.38 43.36
CA SER A 158 10.25 16.49 42.51
C SER A 158 11.29 17.01 41.52
N LYS A 159 12.58 16.82 41.81
CA LYS A 159 13.72 17.25 40.99
C LYS A 159 14.22 16.16 40.04
N MET A 160 13.58 14.99 39.99
CA MET A 160 13.95 13.93 39.06
C MET A 160 13.70 14.39 37.61
N PRO A 161 14.52 13.96 36.63
CA PRO A 161 14.36 14.32 35.22
C PRO A 161 13.17 13.60 34.55
N ARG A 162 12.11 13.28 35.30
CA ARG A 162 10.90 12.57 34.82
C ARG A 162 9.64 13.15 35.46
N ILE A 163 8.51 12.99 34.76
CA ILE A 163 7.20 13.46 35.20
C ILE A 163 6.66 12.49 36.26
N VAL A 164 6.62 12.92 37.52
CA VAL A 164 6.10 12.14 38.66
C VAL A 164 5.05 12.95 39.40
N THR A 165 3.88 12.35 39.64
CA THR A 165 2.79 12.98 40.38
C THR A 165 2.54 12.23 41.67
N ILE A 166 2.64 12.92 42.81
CA ILE A 166 2.32 12.37 44.12
C ILE A 166 0.86 12.68 44.44
N SER A 167 0.04 11.65 44.64
CA SER A 167 -1.37 11.79 44.98
C SER A 167 -1.74 10.91 46.17
N ASN A 168 -2.83 11.26 46.87
CA ASN A 168 -3.39 10.47 47.97
C ASN A 168 -2.44 10.21 49.16
N VAL A 169 -1.69 11.23 49.58
CA VAL A 169 -0.79 11.14 50.75
C VAL A 169 -1.62 11.00 52.03
N LYS A 170 -1.32 9.98 52.84
CA LYS A 170 -1.88 9.77 54.18
C LYS A 170 -0.74 9.62 55.18
N ILE A 171 -0.72 10.47 56.19
CA ILE A 171 0.24 10.41 57.29
C ILE A 171 -0.52 9.93 58.52
N ALA A 172 0.01 8.90 59.17
CA ALA A 172 -0.52 8.36 60.42
C ALA A 172 0.63 8.24 61.41
N ASN A 173 0.30 8.26 62.71
CA ASN A 173 1.29 7.98 63.74
C ASN A 173 1.82 6.55 63.57
N PRO A 174 3.10 6.30 63.90
CA PRO A 174 3.66 4.96 63.88
C PRO A 174 2.77 4.05 64.72
N LYS A 175 2.31 2.95 64.13
CA LYS A 175 1.62 1.91 64.91
C LYS A 175 2.67 1.27 65.80
N GLU A 176 2.44 1.33 67.10
CA GLU A 176 3.12 0.47 68.09
C GLU A 176 2.99 -1.01 67.71
#